data_AF-A0A520PF54-F1
#
_entry.id   AF-A0A520PF54-F1
#
_cell.length_a   1.000
_cell.length_b   1.000
_cell.length_c   1.000
_cell.angle_alpha   90.00
_cell.angle_beta   90.00
_cell.angle_gamma   90.00
#
_symmetry.space_group_name_H-M   'P 1'
#
loop_
_entity.id
_entity.type
_entity.pdbx_description
1 polymer ?
#
loop_
_entity_poly.entity_id
_entity_poly.type
_entity_poly.pdbx_seq_one_letter_code
_entity_poly.pdbx_strand_id
1 'polypeptide(L)'
;MAKKTKPKKSGMLKRQQQKRKKKMLRRRQAMPKRVSQQPGSSQQLEQLLRTLPTLAFEPELADLSMDKTELKTLLDSDSTEVDILMELLTEDFITDLDQRLARLEEANPEKSIKSVLSKATRHQIANSEKIPNLSNPVLIAIFLKTRASVEGVELDLAGIPAAMEEFDKRNHEFIQELADKIETSGKEESVAETEEDLLEDEQQEEHIPAIEESVYKKYVDLVPAEKQEQVEEDLDVFLVDFQPPPVAEWDFRLVKRFMNKWFIENANPLEEDLYSMRESLLSLFQFLEEEKLLPDTLLAQAEKYLQSE
;
A
#
# COMPACT_ATOMS: atom_id res chain seq x y z
N MET A 1 -14.43 -64.86 11.52
CA MET A 1 -15.16 -63.65 11.05
C MET A 1 -14.49 -62.41 11.66
N ALA A 2 -13.51 -61.82 10.97
CA ALA A 2 -12.79 -60.65 11.47
C ALA A 2 -13.59 -59.37 11.19
N LYS A 3 -13.97 -58.63 12.23
CA LYS A 3 -14.64 -57.32 12.10
C LYS A 3 -13.66 -56.32 11.51
N LYS A 4 -13.91 -55.87 10.28
CA LYS A 4 -13.15 -54.79 9.62
C LYS A 4 -13.32 -53.49 10.42
N THR A 5 -12.24 -53.04 11.05
CA THR A 5 -12.12 -51.72 11.67
C THR A 5 -12.24 -50.64 10.60
N LYS A 6 -13.25 -49.76 10.74
CA LYS A 6 -13.45 -48.61 9.85
C LYS A 6 -12.23 -47.67 9.92
N PRO A 7 -11.68 -47.17 8.80
CA PRO A 7 -10.60 -46.20 8.83
C PRO A 7 -11.11 -44.86 9.41
N LYS A 8 -10.42 -44.35 10.44
CA LYS A 8 -10.79 -43.15 11.19
C LYS A 8 -10.35 -41.86 10.47
N LYS A 9 -11.29 -40.90 10.42
CA LYS A 9 -11.11 -39.42 10.57
C LYS A 9 -10.14 -38.61 9.69
N SER A 10 -9.32 -39.19 8.81
CA SER A 10 -8.38 -38.38 7.97
C SER A 10 -9.09 -37.49 6.94
N GLY A 11 -10.15 -37.97 6.30
CA GLY A 11 -10.91 -37.17 5.32
C GLY A 11 -11.73 -36.02 5.95
N MET A 12 -12.05 -36.14 7.24
CA MET A 12 -12.82 -35.13 7.97
C MET A 12 -11.98 -33.88 8.22
N LEU A 13 -10.71 -34.04 8.61
CA LEU A 13 -9.76 -32.93 8.81
C LEU A 13 -9.48 -32.18 7.49
N LYS A 14 -9.28 -32.90 6.38
CA LYS A 14 -9.11 -32.28 5.06
C LYS A 14 -10.36 -31.49 4.63
N ARG A 15 -11.56 -32.05 4.86
CA ARG A 15 -12.83 -31.37 4.57
C ARG A 15 -13.05 -30.15 5.45
N GLN A 16 -12.63 -30.19 6.71
CA GLN A 16 -12.65 -29.05 7.63
C GLN A 16 -11.69 -27.95 7.17
N GLN A 17 -10.44 -28.28 6.84
CA GLN A 17 -9.47 -27.30 6.32
C GLN A 17 -9.95 -26.63 5.02
N GLN A 18 -10.54 -27.40 4.10
CA GLN A 18 -11.12 -26.83 2.87
C GLN A 18 -12.34 -25.93 3.15
N LYS A 19 -13.21 -26.32 4.10
CA LYS A 19 -14.34 -25.49 4.52
C LYS A 19 -13.86 -24.18 5.16
N ARG A 20 -12.79 -24.23 5.95
CA ARG A 20 -12.14 -23.04 6.55
C ARG A 20 -11.56 -22.12 5.50
N LYS A 21 -10.72 -22.63 4.60
CA LYS A 21 -10.17 -21.84 3.47
C LYS A 21 -11.29 -21.17 2.67
N LYS A 22 -12.38 -21.89 2.39
CA LYS A 22 -13.53 -21.35 1.67
C LYS A 22 -14.32 -20.30 2.48
N LYS A 23 -14.44 -20.47 3.80
CA LYS A 23 -15.09 -19.50 4.70
C LYS A 23 -14.24 -18.23 4.82
N MET A 24 -12.93 -18.38 4.99
CA MET A 24 -11.96 -17.28 4.97
C MET A 24 -12.00 -16.51 3.66
N LEU A 25 -11.94 -17.18 2.50
CA LEU A 25 -12.05 -16.53 1.20
C LEU A 25 -13.38 -15.77 1.02
N ARG A 26 -14.50 -16.37 1.44
CA ARG A 26 -15.81 -15.70 1.42
C ARG A 26 -15.87 -14.50 2.36
N ARG A 27 -15.25 -14.59 3.54
CA ARG A 27 -15.15 -13.46 4.48
C ARG A 27 -14.28 -12.36 3.90
N ARG A 28 -13.12 -12.66 3.32
CA ARG A 28 -12.28 -11.68 2.61
C ARG A 28 -13.01 -10.99 1.46
N GLN A 29 -13.85 -11.72 0.72
CA GLN A 29 -14.68 -11.16 -0.36
C GLN A 29 -15.87 -10.33 0.14
N ALA A 30 -16.45 -10.69 1.28
CA ALA A 30 -17.62 -10.01 1.86
C ALA A 30 -17.24 -8.87 2.81
N MET A 31 -16.03 -8.89 3.37
CA MET A 31 -15.45 -7.75 4.06
C MET A 31 -15.25 -6.65 3.04
N PRO A 32 -15.57 -5.39 3.38
CA PRO A 32 -15.18 -4.27 2.54
C PRO A 32 -13.67 -4.38 2.30
N LYS A 33 -13.25 -4.40 1.01
CA LYS A 33 -11.83 -4.41 0.62
C LYS A 33 -11.13 -3.41 1.53
N ARG A 34 -10.06 -3.86 2.19
CA ARG A 34 -9.31 -3.01 3.13
C ARG A 34 -9.08 -1.67 2.45
N VAL A 35 -9.73 -0.63 2.96
CA VAL A 35 -9.11 0.68 2.89
C VAL A 35 -7.88 0.47 3.76
N SER A 36 -6.73 0.30 3.11
CA SER A 36 -5.45 0.41 3.79
C SER A 36 -5.56 1.58 4.75
N GLN A 37 -4.94 1.48 5.91
CA GLN A 37 -4.83 2.64 6.79
C GLN A 37 -3.88 3.66 6.15
N GLN A 38 -4.22 4.14 4.96
CA GLN A 38 -3.73 5.36 4.41
C GLN A 38 -4.65 6.48 4.89
N PRO A 39 -4.07 7.62 5.31
CA PRO A 39 -4.82 8.83 5.50
C PRO A 39 -5.26 9.34 4.12
N GLY A 40 -6.37 8.80 3.63
CA GLY A 40 -7.18 9.41 2.60
C GLY A 40 -7.90 8.41 1.72
N SER A 41 -9.20 8.63 1.52
CA SER A 41 -10.01 7.84 0.61
C SER A 41 -9.37 7.81 -0.79
N SER A 42 -9.64 6.78 -1.59
CA SER A 42 -9.24 6.73 -3.01
C SER A 42 -9.60 8.02 -3.77
N GLN A 43 -10.71 8.67 -3.40
CA GLN A 43 -11.10 9.98 -3.89
C GLN A 43 -10.13 11.11 -3.50
N GLN A 44 -9.56 11.08 -2.29
CA GLN A 44 -8.52 12.02 -1.88
C GLN A 44 -7.21 11.75 -2.62
N LEU A 45 -6.84 10.50 -2.88
CA LEU A 45 -5.69 10.18 -3.72
C LEU A 45 -5.90 10.66 -5.16
N GLU A 46 -7.06 10.40 -5.77
CA GLU A 46 -7.39 10.94 -7.09
C GLU A 46 -7.37 12.47 -7.12
N GLN A 47 -7.88 13.12 -6.07
CA GLN A 47 -7.80 14.58 -5.92
C GLN A 47 -6.35 15.05 -5.79
N LEU A 48 -5.52 14.37 -5.00
CA LEU A 48 -4.11 14.68 -4.83
C LEU A 48 -3.33 14.51 -6.14
N LEU A 49 -3.57 13.43 -6.88
CA LEU A 49 -2.95 13.20 -8.18
C LEU A 49 -3.36 14.30 -9.19
N ARG A 50 -4.61 14.73 -9.16
CA ARG A 50 -5.08 15.87 -9.98
C ARG A 50 -4.49 17.20 -9.55
N THR A 51 -4.11 17.38 -8.29
CA THR A 51 -3.53 18.62 -7.79
C THR A 51 -2.00 18.63 -7.86
N LEU A 52 -1.32 17.51 -8.16
CA LEU A 52 0.14 17.47 -8.34
C LEU A 52 0.66 18.55 -9.32
N PRO A 53 0.09 18.73 -10.54
CA PRO A 53 0.59 19.73 -11.48
C PRO A 53 0.55 21.17 -10.95
N THR A 54 -0.34 21.47 -10.00
CA THR A 54 -0.47 22.81 -9.41
C THR A 54 0.74 23.20 -8.57
N LEU A 55 1.54 22.22 -8.12
CA LEU A 55 2.76 22.46 -7.36
C LEU A 55 3.77 23.31 -8.15
N ALA A 56 3.78 23.22 -9.49
CA ALA A 56 4.66 24.02 -10.37
C ALA A 56 4.41 25.55 -10.32
N PHE A 57 3.33 25.97 -9.67
CA PHE A 57 2.92 27.37 -9.52
C PHE A 57 3.01 27.87 -8.08
N GLU A 58 3.43 27.02 -7.15
CA GLU A 58 3.73 27.45 -5.81
C GLU A 58 4.86 28.50 -5.83
N PRO A 59 4.81 29.52 -4.96
CA PRO A 59 5.75 30.63 -5.00
C PRO A 59 7.21 30.18 -4.83
N GLU A 60 7.46 29.06 -4.14
CA GLU A 60 8.79 28.47 -3.96
C GLU A 60 9.35 27.84 -5.26
N LEU A 61 8.46 27.42 -6.17
CA LEU A 61 8.77 26.84 -7.48
C LEU A 61 8.46 27.79 -8.64
N ALA A 62 7.93 28.99 -8.36
CA ALA A 62 7.52 29.95 -9.37
C ALA A 62 8.69 30.37 -10.27
N ASP A 63 9.88 30.54 -9.69
CA ASP A 63 11.12 30.93 -10.36
C ASP A 63 11.87 29.74 -10.99
N LEU A 64 11.44 28.51 -10.72
CA LEU A 64 12.05 27.32 -11.29
C LEU A 64 11.55 27.12 -12.73
N SER A 65 12.46 27.17 -13.68
CA SER A 65 12.21 26.88 -15.10
C SER A 65 13.37 26.11 -15.69
N MET A 66 13.10 25.28 -16.69
CA MET A 66 14.15 24.63 -17.49
C MET A 66 14.91 25.67 -18.32
N ASP A 67 16.07 25.30 -18.88
CA ASP A 67 16.88 26.23 -19.67
C ASP A 67 16.12 26.69 -20.93
N LYS A 68 15.71 27.96 -20.93
CA LYS A 68 14.92 28.57 -22.01
C LYS A 68 15.71 28.75 -23.30
N THR A 69 17.04 28.85 -23.21
CA THR A 69 17.91 29.01 -24.37
C THR A 69 18.10 27.67 -25.08
N GLU A 70 18.34 26.63 -24.29
CA GLU A 70 18.44 25.25 -24.76
C GLU A 70 17.09 24.76 -25.32
N LEU A 71 15.98 25.04 -24.62
CA LEU A 71 14.64 24.71 -25.10
C LEU A 71 14.32 25.35 -26.47
N LYS A 72 14.73 26.60 -26.72
CA LYS A 72 14.54 27.24 -28.03
C LYS A 72 15.33 26.51 -29.12
N THR A 73 16.58 26.16 -28.85
CA THR A 73 17.41 25.45 -29.82
C THR A 73 16.89 24.05 -30.12
N LEU A 74 16.32 23.37 -29.11
CA LEU A 74 15.76 22.04 -29.24
C LEU A 74 14.40 22.05 -29.95
N LEU A 75 13.56 23.07 -29.72
CA LEU A 75 12.30 23.26 -30.45
C LEU A 75 12.51 23.57 -31.95
N ASP A 76 13.63 24.20 -32.30
CA ASP A 76 14.02 24.46 -33.69
C ASP A 76 14.60 23.20 -34.39
N SER A 77 14.81 22.12 -33.64
CA SER A 77 15.31 20.84 -34.15
C SER A 77 14.17 19.84 -34.38
N ASP A 78 14.36 18.85 -35.26
CA ASP A 78 13.36 17.82 -35.58
C ASP A 78 13.17 16.77 -34.44
N SER A 79 13.58 17.07 -33.20
CA SER A 79 13.44 16.18 -32.04
C SER A 79 11.98 16.12 -31.53
N THR A 80 11.59 14.98 -30.96
CA THR A 80 10.25 14.85 -30.37
C THR A 80 10.13 15.64 -29.07
N GLU A 81 8.92 16.11 -28.73
CA GLU A 81 8.69 16.90 -27.50
C GLU A 81 9.13 16.16 -26.23
N VAL A 82 9.07 14.83 -26.24
CA VAL A 82 9.52 13.98 -25.14
C VAL A 82 11.04 13.93 -25.03
N ASP A 83 11.74 13.80 -26.16
CA ASP A 83 13.21 13.82 -26.16
C ASP A 83 13.72 15.17 -25.65
N ILE A 84 13.09 16.26 -26.07
CA ILE A 84 13.38 17.62 -25.59
C ILE A 84 13.20 17.71 -24.07
N LEU A 85 12.09 17.17 -23.54
CA LEU A 85 11.85 17.16 -22.09
C LEU A 85 12.92 16.36 -21.35
N MET A 86 13.30 15.19 -21.86
CA MET A 86 14.32 14.34 -21.23
C MET A 86 15.71 14.98 -21.26
N GLU A 87 16.06 15.69 -22.33
CA GLU A 87 17.34 16.41 -22.46
C GLU A 87 17.42 17.61 -21.50
N LEU A 88 16.30 18.30 -21.28
CA LEU A 88 16.22 19.42 -20.34
C LEU A 88 16.16 18.99 -18.86
N LEU A 89 15.91 17.70 -18.57
CA LEU A 89 15.96 17.13 -17.23
C LEU A 89 17.40 16.84 -16.80
N THR A 90 18.22 17.88 -16.74
CA THR A 90 19.60 17.79 -16.27
C THR A 90 19.68 17.43 -14.78
N GLU A 91 20.79 16.81 -14.36
CA GLU A 91 21.03 16.48 -12.94
C GLU A 91 20.97 17.73 -12.05
N ASP A 92 21.48 18.87 -12.53
CA ASP A 92 21.43 20.16 -11.82
C ASP A 92 19.99 20.65 -11.63
N PHE A 93 19.13 20.50 -12.64
CA PHE A 93 17.72 20.86 -12.53
C PHE A 93 16.97 19.94 -11.55
N ILE A 94 17.18 18.63 -11.65
CA ILE A 94 16.54 17.64 -10.77
C ILE A 94 16.95 17.86 -9.31
N THR A 95 18.22 18.16 -9.06
CA THR A 95 18.72 18.43 -7.71
C THR A 95 18.22 19.74 -7.13
N ASP A 96 18.11 20.83 -7.91
CA ASP A 96 17.47 22.08 -7.44
C ASP A 96 15.98 21.86 -7.14
N LEU A 97 15.28 21.10 -7.99
CA LEU A 97 13.89 20.74 -7.75
C LEU A 97 13.71 19.94 -6.45
N ASP A 98 14.51 18.88 -6.22
CA ASP A 98 14.42 18.07 -4.99
C ASP A 98 14.71 18.90 -3.74
N GLN A 99 15.70 19.79 -3.78
CA GLN A 99 16.01 20.68 -2.65
C GLN A 99 14.87 21.63 -2.33
N ARG A 100 14.20 22.19 -3.34
CA ARG A 100 13.05 23.08 -3.14
C ARG A 100 11.84 22.33 -2.60
N LEU A 101 11.59 21.12 -3.12
CA LEU A 101 10.52 20.25 -2.61
C LEU A 101 10.79 19.83 -1.16
N ALA A 102 12.05 19.57 -0.77
CA ALA A 102 12.42 19.27 0.61
C ALA A 102 12.11 20.44 1.55
N ARG A 103 12.44 21.68 1.15
CA ARG A 103 12.10 22.89 1.92
C ARG A 103 10.60 23.09 2.04
N LEU A 104 9.85 22.79 0.99
CA LEU A 104 8.40 22.89 0.95
C LEU A 104 7.74 21.82 1.85
N GLU A 105 8.33 20.63 1.92
CA GLU A 105 7.94 19.56 2.86
C GLU A 105 8.17 19.97 4.33
N GLU A 106 9.35 20.52 4.65
CA GLU A 106 9.69 20.95 6.02
C GLU A 106 8.89 22.17 6.50
N ALA A 107 8.57 23.09 5.59
CA ALA A 107 7.84 24.32 5.92
C ALA A 107 6.35 24.09 6.21
N ASN A 108 5.81 22.92 5.86
CA ASN A 108 4.38 22.62 5.98
C ASN A 108 4.14 21.41 6.89
N PRO A 109 2.99 21.33 7.61
CA PRO A 109 2.71 20.19 8.46
C PRO A 109 2.57 18.91 7.62
N GLU A 110 2.95 17.76 8.18
CA GLU A 110 3.01 16.45 7.49
C GLU A 110 1.68 16.03 6.82
N LYS A 111 0.55 16.57 7.30
CA LYS A 111 -0.80 16.29 6.76
C LYS A 111 -1.29 17.34 5.76
N SER A 112 -0.49 18.35 5.45
CA SER A 112 -0.84 19.34 4.44
C SER A 112 -0.75 18.73 3.05
N ILE A 113 -1.65 19.17 2.16
CA ILE A 113 -1.63 18.80 0.75
C ILE A 113 -0.24 19.09 0.15
N LYS A 114 0.35 20.25 0.47
CA LYS A 114 1.67 20.65 -0.03
C LYS A 114 2.81 19.70 0.38
N SER A 115 2.85 19.30 1.65
CA SER A 115 3.84 18.33 2.15
C SER A 115 3.65 16.95 1.51
N VAL A 116 2.41 16.49 1.38
CA VAL A 116 2.09 15.20 0.74
C VAL A 116 2.46 15.19 -0.74
N LEU A 117 2.09 16.24 -1.49
CA LEU A 117 2.41 16.36 -2.91
C LEU A 117 3.92 16.45 -3.12
N SER A 118 4.62 17.25 -2.32
CA SER A 118 6.09 17.38 -2.40
C SER A 118 6.77 16.05 -2.14
N LYS A 119 6.35 15.32 -1.09
CA LYS A 119 6.87 14.00 -0.77
C LYS A 119 6.62 12.99 -1.88
N ALA A 120 5.44 13.02 -2.51
CA ALA A 120 5.11 12.15 -3.65
C ALA A 120 6.01 12.45 -4.87
N THR A 121 6.21 13.73 -5.21
CA THR A 121 7.08 14.14 -6.31
C THR A 121 8.55 13.77 -6.06
N ARG A 122 9.04 13.96 -4.83
CA ARG A 122 10.41 13.55 -4.45
C ARG A 122 10.60 12.03 -4.53
N HIS A 123 9.60 11.25 -4.10
CA HIS A 123 9.64 9.80 -4.24
C HIS A 123 9.68 9.35 -5.71
N GLN A 124 8.96 10.02 -6.61
CA GLN A 124 9.03 9.72 -8.04
C GLN A 124 10.40 10.04 -8.64
N ILE A 125 11.00 11.18 -8.26
CA ILE A 125 12.36 11.56 -8.69
C ILE A 125 13.41 10.55 -8.21
N ALA A 126 13.34 10.16 -6.93
CA ALA A 126 14.28 9.23 -6.32
C ALA A 126 14.18 7.81 -6.91
N ASN A 127 13.02 7.42 -7.44
CA ASN A 127 12.78 6.13 -8.08
C ASN A 127 12.70 6.26 -9.61
N SER A 128 13.38 7.23 -10.20
CA SER A 128 13.35 7.51 -11.65
C SER A 128 13.78 6.34 -12.53
N GLU A 129 14.57 5.40 -11.99
CA GLU A 129 14.93 4.13 -12.64
C GLU A 129 13.73 3.19 -12.84
N LYS A 130 12.72 3.28 -11.97
CA LYS A 130 11.50 2.44 -11.99
C LYS A 130 10.27 3.20 -12.48
N ILE A 131 10.22 4.51 -12.25
CA ILE A 131 9.14 5.41 -12.65
C ILE A 131 9.75 6.45 -13.59
N PRO A 132 9.45 6.42 -14.90
CA PRO A 132 9.98 7.41 -15.82
C PRO A 132 9.69 8.83 -15.35
N ASN A 133 10.65 9.73 -15.56
CA ASN A 133 10.45 11.16 -15.26
C ASN A 133 9.25 11.75 -16.03
N LEU A 134 8.91 11.15 -17.18
CA LEU A 134 7.73 11.44 -17.98
C LEU A 134 6.41 11.08 -17.29
N SER A 135 6.43 10.25 -16.25
CA SER A 135 5.27 9.93 -15.43
C SER A 135 5.06 10.92 -14.28
N ASN A 136 5.94 11.91 -14.12
CA ASN A 136 5.83 12.93 -13.07
C ASN A 136 5.09 14.18 -13.59
N PRO A 137 3.85 14.43 -13.12
CA PRO A 137 3.04 15.55 -13.62
C PRO A 137 3.63 16.92 -13.28
N VAL A 138 4.46 17.03 -12.24
CA VAL A 138 5.13 18.29 -11.86
C VAL A 138 6.22 18.65 -12.86
N LEU A 139 7.00 17.66 -13.32
CA LEU A 139 8.04 17.87 -14.33
C LEU A 139 7.43 18.33 -15.66
N ILE A 140 6.34 17.68 -16.07
CA ILE A 140 5.61 18.09 -17.28
C ILE A 140 5.01 19.50 -17.11
N ALA A 141 4.43 19.81 -15.95
CA ALA A 141 3.90 21.15 -15.69
C ALA A 141 4.99 22.24 -15.74
N ILE A 142 6.18 21.99 -15.20
CA ILE A 142 7.31 22.94 -15.28
C ILE A 142 7.81 23.09 -16.73
N PHE A 143 7.87 21.99 -17.48
CA PHE A 143 8.21 22.02 -18.91
C PHE A 143 7.20 22.86 -19.71
N LEU A 144 5.90 22.60 -19.59
CA LEU A 144 4.84 23.33 -20.29
C LEU A 144 4.84 24.82 -19.93
N LYS A 145 5.06 25.15 -18.67
CA LYS A 145 5.23 26.54 -18.21
C LYS A 145 6.46 27.21 -18.83
N THR A 146 7.58 26.49 -18.92
CA THR A 146 8.82 27.00 -19.54
C THR A 146 8.62 27.21 -21.04
N ARG A 147 7.96 26.26 -21.72
CA ARG A 147 7.62 26.32 -23.15
C ARG A 147 6.68 27.49 -23.46
N ALA A 148 5.60 27.66 -22.71
CA ALA A 148 4.69 28.79 -22.87
C ALA A 148 5.45 30.12 -22.73
N SER A 149 6.31 30.25 -21.72
CA SER A 149 7.16 31.44 -21.54
C SER A 149 8.09 31.70 -22.73
N VAL A 150 8.57 30.66 -23.42
CA VAL A 150 9.41 30.76 -24.61
C VAL A 150 8.61 31.19 -25.84
N GLU A 151 7.39 30.66 -26.00
CA GLU A 151 6.44 30.99 -27.07
C GLU A 151 5.75 32.36 -26.86
N GLY A 152 5.99 33.01 -25.72
CA GLY A 152 5.44 34.33 -25.38
C GLY A 152 4.01 34.28 -24.84
N VAL A 153 3.53 33.09 -24.45
CA VAL A 153 2.22 32.85 -23.85
C VAL A 153 2.40 32.63 -22.35
N GLU A 154 1.57 33.28 -21.52
CA GLU A 154 1.57 33.00 -20.09
C GLU A 154 0.62 31.84 -19.81
N LEU A 155 1.17 30.71 -19.33
CA LEU A 155 0.36 29.57 -18.88
C LEU A 155 -0.03 29.82 -17.43
N ASP A 156 -1.32 30.00 -17.17
CA ASP A 156 -1.86 30.19 -15.83
C ASP A 156 -2.26 28.85 -15.17
N LEU A 157 -2.53 28.91 -13.87
CA LEU A 157 -3.00 27.76 -13.07
C LEU A 157 -4.26 27.10 -13.65
N ALA A 158 -5.12 27.88 -14.32
CA ALA A 158 -6.36 27.39 -14.91
C ALA A 158 -6.14 26.66 -16.26
N GLY A 159 -5.10 27.03 -17.00
CA GLY A 159 -4.73 26.44 -18.29
C GLY A 159 -3.92 25.14 -18.19
N ILE A 160 -3.27 24.88 -17.04
CA ILE A 160 -2.46 23.67 -16.82
C ILE A 160 -3.20 22.36 -17.11
N PRO A 161 -4.42 22.12 -16.61
CA PRO A 161 -5.13 20.86 -16.87
C PRO A 161 -5.34 20.60 -18.36
N ALA A 162 -5.69 21.64 -19.13
CA ALA A 162 -5.89 21.53 -20.58
C ALA A 162 -4.55 21.29 -21.31
N ALA A 163 -3.50 22.02 -20.92
CA ALA A 163 -2.17 21.85 -21.51
C ALA A 163 -1.58 20.45 -21.25
N MET A 164 -1.82 19.89 -20.06
CA MET A 164 -1.45 18.51 -19.71
C MET A 164 -2.22 17.50 -20.56
N GLU A 165 -3.55 17.65 -20.70
CA GLU A 165 -4.35 16.76 -21.55
C GLU A 165 -3.91 16.81 -23.03
N GLU A 166 -3.54 17.98 -23.53
CA GLU A 166 -2.99 18.13 -24.88
C GLU A 166 -1.60 17.51 -25.04
N PHE A 167 -0.74 17.65 -24.03
CA PHE A 167 0.57 16.99 -24.00
C PHE A 167 0.40 15.46 -24.01
N ASP A 168 -0.47 14.92 -23.16
CA ASP A 168 -0.74 13.49 -23.05
C ASP A 168 -1.30 12.95 -24.37
N LYS A 169 -2.20 13.68 -25.05
CA LYS A 169 -2.73 13.30 -26.37
C LYS A 169 -1.67 13.28 -27.45
N ARG A 170 -0.79 14.29 -27.48
CA ARG A 170 0.27 14.41 -28.50
C ARG A 170 1.37 13.38 -28.32
N ASN A 171 1.65 13.00 -27.08
CA ASN A 171 2.74 12.09 -26.73
C ASN A 171 2.23 10.68 -26.33
N HIS A 172 0.94 10.38 -26.55
CA HIS A 172 0.29 9.15 -26.10
C HIS A 172 1.00 7.88 -26.58
N GLU A 173 1.31 7.82 -27.88
CA GLU A 173 1.97 6.67 -28.51
C GLU A 173 3.36 6.44 -27.89
N PHE A 174 4.11 7.51 -27.63
CA PHE A 174 5.45 7.43 -27.05
C PHE A 174 5.43 7.04 -25.57
N ILE A 175 4.49 7.59 -24.80
CA ILE A 175 4.30 7.25 -23.38
C ILE A 175 3.89 5.78 -23.24
N GLN A 176 3.03 5.29 -24.15
CA GLN A 176 2.60 3.90 -24.18
C GLN A 176 3.77 2.96 -24.56
N GLU A 177 4.56 3.29 -25.58
CA GLU A 177 5.75 2.50 -25.93
C GLU A 177 6.79 2.45 -24.80
N LEU A 178 6.96 3.54 -24.03
CA LEU A 178 7.82 3.56 -22.85
C LEU A 178 7.28 2.66 -21.73
N ALA A 179 5.99 2.71 -21.46
CA ALA A 179 5.35 1.84 -20.47
C ALA A 179 5.50 0.36 -20.86
N ASP A 180 5.27 0.02 -22.13
CA ASP A 180 5.41 -1.34 -22.66
C ASP A 180 6.88 -1.82 -22.60
N LYS A 181 7.86 -0.95 -22.86
CA LYS A 181 9.29 -1.28 -22.73
C LYS A 181 9.69 -1.58 -21.29
N ILE A 182 9.12 -0.87 -20.32
CA ILE A 182 9.37 -1.11 -18.90
C ILE A 182 8.75 -2.43 -18.47
N GLU A 183 7.51 -2.71 -18.88
CA GLU A 183 6.84 -4.00 -18.61
C GLU A 183 7.58 -5.19 -19.26
N THR A 184 8.10 -5.01 -20.47
CA THR A 184 8.83 -6.08 -21.18
C THR A 184 10.23 -6.30 -20.61
N SER A 185 10.92 -5.25 -20.15
CA SER A 185 12.21 -5.39 -19.45
C SER A 185 12.06 -6.11 -18.09
N GLY A 186 10.93 -5.94 -17.40
CA GLY A 186 10.59 -6.72 -16.20
C GLY A 186 10.24 -8.18 -16.48
N LYS A 187 9.84 -8.52 -17.72
CA LYS A 187 9.50 -9.88 -18.15
C LYS A 187 10.70 -10.69 -18.66
N GLU A 188 11.80 -10.06 -19.07
CA GLU A 188 13.00 -10.80 -19.51
C GLU A 188 13.76 -11.49 -18.35
N GLU A 189 13.55 -11.08 -17.10
CA GLU A 189 14.13 -11.75 -15.91
C GLU A 189 13.25 -12.86 -15.33
N SER A 190 12.04 -13.08 -15.87
CA SER A 190 11.04 -14.02 -15.33
C SER A 190 10.51 -15.00 -16.37
N VAL A 191 11.39 -15.60 -17.17
CA VAL A 191 11.03 -16.79 -17.97
C VAL A 191 11.09 -18.03 -17.09
N ALA A 192 10.07 -18.21 -16.25
CA ALA A 192 9.42 -19.48 -15.93
C ALA A 192 8.45 -19.29 -14.76
N GLU A 193 7.16 -19.14 -15.03
CA GLU A 193 6.11 -20.09 -14.58
C GLU A 193 4.72 -19.57 -14.99
N THR A 194 4.16 -20.29 -15.97
CA THR A 194 2.73 -20.57 -16.20
C THR A 194 1.69 -19.45 -16.06
N GLU A 195 1.16 -19.10 -17.22
CA GLU A 195 -0.14 -18.48 -17.49
C GLU A 195 -1.30 -19.21 -16.77
N GLU A 196 -1.61 -18.83 -15.53
CA GLU A 196 -2.93 -19.00 -14.91
C GLU A 196 -2.99 -18.22 -13.58
N ASP A 197 -2.98 -16.88 -13.64
CA ASP A 197 -3.66 -16.01 -12.66
C ASP A 197 -3.62 -14.55 -13.11
N LEU A 198 -4.65 -14.14 -13.86
CA LEU A 198 -5.03 -12.73 -13.99
C LEU A 198 -5.75 -12.31 -12.70
N LEU A 199 -5.00 -11.92 -11.67
CA LEU A 199 -5.51 -11.15 -10.55
C LEU A 199 -4.51 -10.06 -10.19
N GLU A 200 -4.91 -8.83 -10.49
CA GLU A 200 -4.51 -7.55 -9.89
C GLU A 200 -3.25 -7.61 -9.00
N ASP A 201 -2.15 -7.06 -9.51
CA ASP A 201 -0.95 -6.69 -8.74
C ASP A 201 -1.31 -5.64 -7.67
N GLU A 202 -1.96 -6.07 -6.58
CA GLU A 202 -1.78 -5.44 -5.28
C GLU A 202 -0.39 -5.88 -4.81
N GLN A 203 0.54 -4.94 -4.68
CA GLN A 203 1.83 -5.14 -4.02
C GLN A 203 1.61 -5.89 -2.70
N GLN A 204 1.80 -7.22 -2.71
CA GLN A 204 1.92 -8.00 -1.51
C GLN A 204 3.28 -7.61 -0.93
N GLU A 205 3.28 -6.64 -0.01
CA GLU A 205 4.32 -6.61 1.02
C GLU A 205 4.47 -8.05 1.50
N GLU A 206 5.68 -8.61 1.39
CA GLU A 206 5.97 -9.97 1.83
C GLU A 206 5.46 -10.12 3.27
N HIS A 207 4.31 -10.80 3.41
CA HIS A 207 3.60 -10.86 4.67
C HIS A 207 4.41 -11.72 5.63
N ILE A 208 5.09 -11.07 6.58
CA ILE A 208 5.74 -11.74 7.69
C ILE A 208 4.62 -12.16 8.65
N PRO A 209 4.36 -13.48 8.84
CA PRO A 209 3.37 -13.93 9.80
C PRO A 209 3.70 -13.40 11.20
N ALA A 210 2.70 -12.83 11.88
CA ALA A 210 2.90 -12.28 13.22
C ALA A 210 3.46 -13.31 14.21
N ILE A 211 3.07 -14.59 14.04
CA ILE A 211 3.54 -15.74 14.81
C ILE A 211 4.11 -16.78 13.83
N GLU A 212 5.24 -17.39 14.17
CA GLU A 212 5.77 -18.54 13.42
C GLU A 212 4.77 -19.70 13.38
N GLU A 213 4.62 -20.34 12.21
CA GLU A 213 3.66 -21.45 12.02
C GLU A 213 3.94 -22.63 12.96
N SER A 214 5.19 -22.81 13.38
CA SER A 214 5.62 -23.83 14.34
C SER A 214 5.04 -23.57 15.75
N VAL A 215 5.04 -22.32 16.19
CA VAL A 215 4.52 -21.87 17.49
C VAL A 215 2.99 -21.93 17.50
N TYR A 216 2.36 -21.50 16.41
CA TYR A 216 0.91 -21.59 16.27
C TYR A 216 0.41 -23.04 16.32
N LYS A 217 1.08 -23.98 15.64
CA LYS A 217 0.72 -25.41 15.69
C LYS A 217 0.83 -25.99 17.10
N LYS A 218 1.87 -25.62 17.86
CA LYS A 218 2.01 -26.04 19.27
C LYS A 218 0.85 -25.55 20.12
N TYR A 219 0.44 -24.29 19.97
CA TYR A 219 -0.71 -23.74 20.68
C TYR A 219 -2.00 -24.51 20.34
N VAL A 220 -2.28 -24.71 19.06
CA VAL A 220 -3.48 -25.39 18.58
C VAL A 220 -3.56 -26.84 19.09
N ASP A 221 -2.42 -27.53 19.23
CA ASP A 221 -2.35 -28.88 19.80
C ASP A 221 -2.67 -28.92 21.32
N LEU A 222 -2.52 -27.80 22.03
CA LEU A 222 -2.85 -27.67 23.46
C LEU A 222 -4.32 -27.32 23.70
N VAL A 223 -5.01 -26.77 22.70
CA VAL A 223 -6.42 -26.38 22.80
C VAL A 223 -7.32 -27.62 22.82
N PRO A 224 -8.30 -27.71 23.75
CA PRO A 224 -9.25 -28.82 23.77
C PRO A 224 -10.00 -28.97 22.44
N ALA A 225 -10.12 -30.20 21.94
CA ALA A 225 -10.72 -30.50 20.63
C ALA A 225 -12.16 -29.99 20.44
N GLU A 226 -12.89 -29.74 21.53
CA GLU A 226 -14.25 -29.19 21.52
C GLU A 226 -14.27 -27.69 21.20
N LYS A 227 -13.24 -26.95 21.65
CA LYS A 227 -13.09 -25.50 21.43
C LYS A 227 -12.13 -25.16 20.28
N GLN A 228 -11.38 -26.15 19.79
CA GLN A 228 -10.36 -25.96 18.77
C GLN A 228 -10.90 -25.28 17.50
N GLU A 229 -12.07 -25.69 16.99
CA GLU A 229 -12.65 -25.06 15.80
C GLU A 229 -13.00 -23.59 16.03
N GLN A 230 -13.51 -23.26 17.22
CA GLN A 230 -13.89 -21.90 17.59
C GLN A 230 -12.66 -21.01 17.80
N VAL A 231 -11.66 -21.50 18.53
CA VAL A 231 -10.40 -20.79 18.76
C VAL A 231 -9.65 -20.54 17.47
N GLU A 232 -9.57 -21.52 16.57
CA GLU A 232 -8.93 -21.32 15.26
C GLU A 232 -9.70 -20.33 14.39
N GLU A 233 -11.05 -20.32 14.43
CA GLU A 233 -11.83 -19.33 13.70
C GLU A 233 -11.63 -17.91 14.24
N ASP A 234 -11.53 -17.75 15.55
CA ASP A 234 -11.25 -16.48 16.21
C ASP A 234 -9.83 -15.97 15.90
N LEU A 235 -8.85 -16.85 16.00
CA LEU A 235 -7.46 -16.51 15.72
C LEU A 235 -7.20 -16.26 14.24
N ASP A 236 -7.95 -16.88 13.32
CA ASP A 236 -7.92 -16.48 11.91
C ASP A 236 -8.38 -15.02 11.75
N VAL A 237 -9.40 -14.58 12.50
CA VAL A 237 -9.82 -13.17 12.45
C VAL A 237 -8.71 -12.24 12.91
N PHE A 238 -8.04 -12.58 14.00
CA PHE A 238 -7.00 -11.75 14.56
C PHE A 238 -5.71 -11.81 13.72
N LEU A 239 -5.16 -13.00 13.48
CA LEU A 239 -3.85 -13.17 12.85
C LEU A 239 -3.89 -13.01 11.32
N VAL A 240 -4.99 -13.39 10.68
CA VAL A 240 -5.08 -13.46 9.20
C VAL A 240 -5.90 -12.31 8.62
N ASP A 241 -7.03 -11.95 9.24
CA ASP A 241 -7.88 -10.86 8.72
C ASP A 241 -7.47 -9.49 9.28
N PHE A 242 -7.09 -9.40 10.56
CA PHE A 242 -6.61 -8.15 11.17
C PHE A 242 -5.11 -7.91 10.91
N GLN A 243 -4.30 -8.97 10.78
CA GLN A 243 -2.86 -8.91 10.51
C GLN A 243 -2.11 -7.96 11.47
N PRO A 244 -1.97 -8.36 12.74
CA PRO A 244 -1.18 -7.59 13.69
C PRO A 244 0.30 -7.57 13.27
N PRO A 245 1.10 -6.59 13.76
CA PRO A 245 2.55 -6.58 13.58
C PRO A 245 3.21 -7.82 14.22
N PRO A 246 4.53 -8.03 14.10
CA PRO A 246 5.23 -9.10 14.81
C PRO A 246 4.95 -9.07 16.32
N VAL A 247 4.91 -10.24 16.97
CA VAL A 247 4.54 -10.37 18.41
C VAL A 247 5.36 -9.46 19.32
N ALA A 248 6.63 -9.21 18.98
CA ALA A 248 7.52 -8.32 19.75
C ALA A 248 7.00 -6.87 19.86
N GLU A 249 6.16 -6.43 18.91
CA GLU A 249 5.59 -5.09 18.85
C GLU A 249 4.18 -5.01 19.42
N TRP A 250 3.64 -6.13 19.95
CA TRP A 250 2.28 -6.13 20.46
C TRP A 250 2.19 -5.31 21.74
N ASP A 251 1.25 -4.35 21.74
CA ASP A 251 0.95 -3.51 22.88
C ASP A 251 -0.54 -3.55 23.23
N PHE A 252 -0.88 -3.00 24.40
CA PHE A 252 -2.26 -2.97 24.86
C PHE A 252 -3.18 -2.14 23.95
N ARG A 253 -2.61 -1.16 23.22
CA ARG A 253 -3.37 -0.32 22.29
C ARG A 253 -3.83 -1.14 21.08
N LEU A 254 -3.00 -2.06 20.59
CA LEU A 254 -3.34 -3.00 19.52
C LEU A 254 -4.56 -3.83 19.89
N VAL A 255 -4.56 -4.43 21.09
CA VAL A 255 -5.68 -5.26 21.60
C VAL A 255 -6.98 -4.43 21.67
N LYS A 256 -6.92 -3.23 22.23
CA LYS A 256 -8.07 -2.31 22.27
C LYS A 256 -8.55 -1.91 20.88
N ARG A 257 -7.64 -1.60 19.98
CA ARG A 257 -7.96 -1.21 18.60
C ARG A 257 -8.65 -2.34 17.84
N PHE A 258 -8.18 -3.57 18.04
CA PHE A 258 -8.82 -4.74 17.47
C PHE A 258 -10.22 -4.91 18.04
N MET A 259 -10.35 -5.08 19.36
CA MET A 259 -11.64 -5.43 20.00
C MET A 259 -12.71 -4.34 19.87
N ASN A 260 -12.38 -3.07 20.11
CA ASN A 260 -13.37 -2.00 20.16
C ASN A 260 -13.69 -1.36 18.80
N LYS A 261 -12.81 -1.55 17.82
CA LYS A 261 -12.95 -0.86 16.54
C LYS A 261 -12.98 -1.85 15.40
N TRP A 262 -11.85 -2.51 15.13
CA TRP A 262 -11.72 -3.32 13.92
C TRP A 262 -12.71 -4.49 13.92
N PHE A 263 -12.80 -5.24 15.02
CA PHE A 263 -13.63 -6.44 15.12
C PHE A 263 -15.12 -6.07 15.00
N ILE A 264 -15.56 -5.02 15.68
CA ILE A 264 -16.94 -4.53 15.60
C ILE A 264 -17.29 -4.03 14.21
N GLU A 265 -16.43 -3.19 13.61
CA GLU A 265 -16.69 -2.55 12.31
C GLU A 265 -16.64 -3.54 11.14
N ASN A 266 -15.76 -4.55 11.19
CA ASN A 266 -15.46 -5.40 10.02
C ASN A 266 -16.01 -6.82 10.14
N ALA A 267 -16.13 -7.36 11.36
CA ALA A 267 -16.68 -8.70 11.57
C ALA A 267 -18.16 -8.68 11.97
N ASN A 268 -18.69 -7.51 12.39
CA ASN A 268 -20.06 -7.34 12.91
C ASN A 268 -20.47 -8.49 13.86
N PRO A 269 -19.72 -8.70 14.97
CA PRO A 269 -19.83 -9.85 15.85
C PRO A 269 -21.11 -9.80 16.70
N LEU A 270 -21.63 -10.97 17.05
CA LEU A 270 -22.63 -11.11 18.12
C LEU A 270 -21.95 -11.07 19.50
N GLU A 271 -22.73 -10.94 20.57
CA GLU A 271 -22.20 -10.96 21.95
C GLU A 271 -21.44 -12.25 22.27
N GLU A 272 -21.91 -13.38 21.74
CA GLU A 272 -21.24 -14.68 21.88
C GLU A 272 -19.86 -14.69 21.19
N ASP A 273 -19.73 -14.04 20.02
CA ASP A 273 -18.48 -13.94 19.28
C ASP A 273 -17.48 -13.02 20.01
N LEU A 274 -17.96 -11.97 20.70
CA LEU A 274 -17.12 -11.11 21.53
C LEU A 274 -16.55 -11.88 22.72
N TYR A 275 -17.38 -12.68 23.40
CA TYR A 275 -16.94 -13.52 24.50
C TYR A 275 -15.93 -14.58 24.03
N SER A 276 -16.24 -15.25 22.92
CA SER A 276 -15.36 -16.23 22.28
C SER A 276 -13.99 -15.63 21.96
N MET A 277 -13.98 -14.49 21.26
CA MET A 277 -12.76 -13.81 20.85
C MET A 277 -11.90 -13.41 22.06
N ARG A 278 -12.51 -12.93 23.15
CA ARG A 278 -11.80 -12.60 24.40
C ARG A 278 -11.12 -13.83 25.00
N GLU A 279 -11.84 -14.95 25.08
CA GLU A 279 -11.31 -16.21 25.59
C GLU A 279 -10.16 -16.72 24.73
N SER A 280 -10.34 -16.72 23.41
CA SER A 280 -9.35 -17.17 22.42
C SER A 280 -8.06 -16.34 22.43
N LEU A 281 -8.18 -15.00 22.50
CA LEU A 281 -7.03 -14.10 22.58
C LEU A 281 -6.28 -14.23 23.91
N LEU A 282 -7.01 -14.34 25.02
CA LEU A 282 -6.41 -14.46 26.34
C LEU A 282 -5.64 -15.78 26.48
N SER A 283 -6.21 -16.88 26.01
CA SER A 283 -5.55 -18.19 25.94
C SER A 283 -4.29 -18.14 25.07
N LEU A 284 -4.33 -17.45 23.92
CA LEU A 284 -3.15 -17.27 23.07
C LEU A 284 -2.06 -16.44 23.77
N PHE A 285 -2.42 -15.34 24.44
CA PHE A 285 -1.44 -14.48 25.13
C PHE A 285 -0.78 -15.21 26.31
N GLN A 286 -1.54 -16.00 27.08
CA GLN A 286 -0.98 -16.83 28.14
C GLN A 286 0.07 -17.81 27.58
N PHE A 287 -0.24 -18.49 26.49
CA PHE A 287 0.70 -19.40 25.82
C PHE A 287 1.96 -18.67 25.32
N LEU A 288 1.81 -17.51 24.69
CA LEU A 288 2.94 -16.73 24.18
C LEU A 288 3.82 -16.17 25.32
N GLU A 289 3.25 -15.87 26.48
CA GLU A 289 4.02 -15.48 27.67
C GLU A 289 4.82 -16.68 28.24
N GLU A 290 4.21 -17.87 28.30
CA GLU A 290 4.90 -19.10 28.73
C GLU A 290 6.10 -19.44 27.83
N GLU A 291 5.97 -19.22 26.51
CA GLU A 291 7.04 -19.37 25.53
C GLU A 291 8.03 -18.18 25.50
N LYS A 292 7.81 -17.14 26.33
CA LYS A 292 8.60 -15.89 26.40
C LYS A 292 8.68 -15.12 25.09
N LEU A 293 7.63 -15.21 24.28
CA LEU A 293 7.49 -14.51 23.00
C LEU A 293 6.69 -13.22 23.15
N LEU A 294 5.89 -13.11 24.21
CA LEU A 294 5.05 -11.93 24.49
C LEU A 294 5.82 -10.85 25.25
N PRO A 295 5.59 -9.55 24.97
CA PRO A 295 6.13 -8.46 25.78
C PRO A 295 5.64 -8.47 27.23
N ASP A 296 6.55 -8.32 28.20
CA ASP A 296 6.34 -8.46 29.66
C ASP A 296 5.17 -7.63 30.26
N THR A 297 4.74 -6.59 29.56
CA THR A 297 3.68 -5.67 30.06
C THR A 297 2.31 -5.91 29.44
N LEU A 298 2.22 -6.77 28.42
CA LEU A 298 1.01 -6.93 27.63
C LEU A 298 -0.02 -7.82 28.34
N LEU A 299 0.38 -8.99 28.84
CA LEU A 299 -0.57 -9.97 29.38
C LEU A 299 -1.38 -9.39 30.54
N ALA A 300 -0.72 -8.80 31.54
CA ALA A 300 -1.41 -8.25 32.71
C ALA A 300 -2.43 -7.15 32.37
N GLN A 301 -2.14 -6.34 31.33
CA GLN A 301 -3.06 -5.29 30.87
C GLN A 301 -4.20 -5.86 30.02
N ALA A 302 -3.88 -6.81 29.14
CA ALA A 302 -4.85 -7.49 28.29
C ALA A 302 -5.82 -8.34 29.12
N GLU A 303 -5.32 -9.09 30.10
CA GLU A 303 -6.11 -9.92 31.01
C GLU A 303 -7.15 -9.06 31.75
N LYS A 304 -6.68 -7.97 32.37
CA LYS A 304 -7.56 -7.06 33.10
C LYS A 304 -8.64 -6.47 32.21
N TYR A 305 -8.36 -6.22 30.94
CA TYR A 305 -9.30 -5.62 29.99
C TYR A 305 -10.27 -6.65 29.39
N LEU A 306 -9.76 -7.80 28.93
CA LEU A 306 -10.55 -8.86 28.30
C LEU A 306 -11.47 -9.56 29.33
N GLN A 307 -11.14 -9.51 30.62
CA GLN A 307 -11.98 -10.00 31.71
C GLN A 307 -12.90 -8.94 32.34
N SER A 308 -12.72 -7.64 32.06
CA SER A 308 -13.42 -6.55 32.78
C SER A 308 -14.84 -6.19 32.32
N GLU A 309 -15.52 -7.04 31.55
CA GLU A 309 -16.90 -6.81 31.12
C GLU A 309 -17.74 -8.09 31.19
#